data_AF-A0A645FCC7-F1
#
_entry.id   AF-A0A645FCC7-F1
#
_cell.length_a   1.000
_cell.length_b   1.000
_cell.length_c   1.000
_cell.angle_alpha   90.00
_cell.angle_beta   90.00
_cell.angle_gamma   90.00
#
_symmetry.space_group_name_H-M   'P 1'
#
loop_
_entity.id
_entity.type
_entity.pdbx_description
1 polymer ?
#
loop_
_entity_poly.entity_id
_entity_poly.type
_entity_poly.pdbx_seq_one_letter_code
_entity_poly.pdbx_strand_id
1 'polypeptide(L)'
;MTWATDSPCRRQPPWSFVPDGRLRNALDHPGPAGPVFADQRGAILGEVTLTDVIETTDYAPTDLERLLGDYGPGLYAWVLKDPVAYPQTIPVKDRLGLWEWEPADPSR
;
A
#
# COMPACT_ATOMS: atom_id res chain seq x y z
N MET A 1 -8.89 -31.66 -9.25
CA MET A 1 -9.02 -30.20 -9.36
C MET A 1 -7.64 -29.60 -9.62
N THR A 2 -7.36 -29.29 -10.88
CA THR A 2 -6.19 -28.51 -11.30
C THR A 2 -6.52 -27.04 -11.11
N TRP A 3 -5.76 -26.37 -10.24
CA TRP A 3 -5.82 -24.92 -10.03
C TRP A 3 -5.49 -24.22 -11.35
N ALA A 4 -6.41 -23.37 -11.81
CA ALA A 4 -6.23 -22.56 -13.00
C ALA A 4 -5.10 -21.56 -12.77
N THR A 5 -4.07 -21.65 -13.61
CA THR A 5 -2.91 -20.73 -13.67
C THR A 5 -3.25 -19.35 -14.24
N ASP A 6 -4.51 -19.08 -14.62
CA ASP A 6 -4.95 -17.84 -15.25
C ASP A 6 -5.57 -16.84 -14.25
N SER A 7 -4.76 -16.37 -13.29
CA SER A 7 -5.10 -15.12 -12.59
C SER A 7 -4.44 -13.95 -13.34
N PRO A 8 -5.22 -12.99 -13.90
CA PRO A 8 -4.65 -11.86 -14.65
C PRO A 8 -3.76 -10.95 -13.79
N CYS A 9 -3.87 -11.04 -12.47
CA CYS A 9 -3.07 -10.28 -11.51
C CYS A 9 -1.64 -10.83 -11.30
N ARG A 10 -1.30 -11.98 -11.90
CA ARG A 10 0.05 -12.53 -11.81
C ARG A 10 0.70 -12.58 -13.19
N ARG A 11 0.88 -11.41 -13.81
CA ARG A 11 1.90 -11.27 -14.86
C ARG A 11 3.27 -11.41 -14.19
N GLN A 12 4.05 -12.38 -14.63
CA GLN A 12 5.45 -12.53 -14.23
C GLN A 12 6.30 -11.33 -14.73
N PRO A 13 7.45 -11.04 -14.07
CA PRO A 13 7.68 -9.81 -13.32
C PRO A 13 8.65 -8.84 -14.05
N PRO A 14 8.83 -7.58 -13.62
CA PRO A 14 9.79 -6.66 -14.25
C PRO A 14 11.24 -7.10 -13.96
N TRP A 15 11.77 -8.09 -14.68
CA TRP A 15 13.04 -8.78 -14.42
C TRP A 15 14.33 -7.95 -14.68
N SER A 16 14.33 -6.64 -14.41
CA SER A 16 15.58 -5.88 -14.24
C SER A 16 15.65 -5.11 -12.93
N PHE A 17 14.54 -5.00 -12.20
CA PHE A 17 14.58 -4.33 -10.91
C PHE A 17 15.03 -5.30 -9.81
N VAL A 18 16.35 -5.39 -9.65
CA VAL A 18 16.97 -5.92 -8.42
C VAL A 18 17.19 -4.70 -7.52
N PRO A 19 16.32 -4.44 -6.54
CA PRO A 19 16.54 -3.35 -5.61
C PRO A 19 17.87 -3.57 -4.89
N ASP A 20 18.59 -2.47 -4.64
CA ASP A 20 19.72 -2.50 -3.72
C ASP A 20 19.28 -3.17 -2.41
N GLY A 21 20.06 -4.15 -1.93
CA GLY A 21 19.78 -4.86 -0.68
C GLY A 21 19.55 -3.92 0.50
N ARG A 22 20.16 -2.72 0.47
CA ARG A 22 19.93 -1.65 1.45
C ARG A 22 18.50 -1.11 1.44
N LEU A 23 17.88 -0.97 0.27
CA LEU A 23 16.52 -0.43 0.13
C LEU A 23 15.47 -1.44 0.64
N ARG A 24 15.64 -2.73 0.31
CA ARG A 24 14.79 -3.79 0.87
C ARG A 24 14.90 -3.86 2.39
N ASN A 25 16.12 -3.86 2.91
CA ASN A 25 16.38 -3.92 4.35
C ASN A 25 15.75 -2.74 5.10
N ALA A 26 15.68 -1.54 4.49
CA ALA A 26 15.04 -0.38 5.07
C ALA A 26 13.50 -0.49 5.14
N LEU A 27 12.87 -1.23 4.22
CA LEU A 27 11.43 -1.51 4.25
C LEU A 27 11.09 -2.60 5.28
N ASP A 28 11.92 -3.65 5.35
CA ASP A 28 11.72 -4.77 6.28
C ASP A 28 12.02 -4.38 7.74
N HIS A 29 12.88 -3.39 7.95
CA HIS A 29 13.25 -2.88 9.26
C HIS A 29 13.03 -1.36 9.33
N PRO A 30 11.77 -0.92 9.51
CA PRO A 30 11.51 0.49 9.79
C PRO A 30 12.30 0.88 11.05
N GLY A 31 12.89 2.08 11.04
CA GLY A 31 13.71 2.56 12.15
C GLY A 31 12.99 2.50 13.50
N PRO A 32 13.71 2.57 14.63
CA PRO A 32 13.17 2.34 15.98
C PRO A 32 12.09 3.33 16.43
N ALA A 33 11.84 4.40 15.66
CA ALA A 33 10.79 5.38 15.89
C ALA A 33 9.52 5.13 15.05
N GLY A 34 9.53 4.14 14.15
CA GLY A 34 8.36 3.74 13.39
C GLY A 34 7.42 2.92 14.27
N PRO A 35 6.09 3.11 14.18
CA PRO A 35 5.14 2.22 14.82
C PRO A 35 5.39 0.77 14.37
N VAL A 36 5.53 -0.13 15.35
CA VAL A 36 5.65 -1.58 15.09
C VAL A 36 4.23 -2.08 14.81
N PHE A 37 3.85 -2.15 13.52
CA PHE A 37 2.53 -2.58 13.05
C PHE A 37 2.29 -4.11 13.17
N ALA A 38 3.03 -4.81 14.01
CA ALA A 38 2.90 -6.26 14.16
C ALA A 38 1.47 -6.61 14.61
N ASP A 39 0.73 -7.29 13.73
CA ASP A 39 -0.63 -7.82 13.90
C ASP A 39 -1.82 -6.84 13.80
N GLN A 40 -1.69 -5.72 13.07
CA GLN A 40 -2.78 -4.74 12.87
C GLN A 40 -3.59 -4.95 11.58
N ARG A 41 -3.84 -6.20 11.20
CA ARG A 41 -4.75 -6.51 10.06
C ARG A 41 -6.18 -6.12 10.43
N GLY A 42 -6.92 -5.53 9.49
CA GLY A 42 -8.29 -5.05 9.72
C GLY A 42 -8.34 -3.84 10.66
N ALA A 43 -7.44 -2.88 10.47
CA ALA A 43 -7.42 -1.66 11.25
C ALA A 43 -7.00 -0.44 10.41
N ILE A 44 -7.54 0.73 10.76
CA ILE A 44 -7.09 2.02 10.22
C ILE A 44 -5.80 2.40 10.96
N LEU A 45 -4.73 2.64 10.20
CA LEU A 45 -3.39 2.93 10.70
C LEU A 45 -3.09 4.43 10.77
N GLY A 46 -3.83 5.23 10.01
CA GLY A 46 -3.54 6.62 9.78
C GLY A 46 -4.35 7.17 8.62
N GLU A 47 -3.96 8.35 8.18
CA GLU A 47 -4.58 9.08 7.10
C GLU A 47 -3.54 9.67 6.15
N VAL A 48 -3.96 9.93 4.92
CA VAL A 48 -3.19 10.54 3.84
C VAL A 48 -4.13 11.42 3.03
N THR A 49 -3.59 12.45 2.40
CA THR A 49 -4.31 13.25 1.41
C THR A 49 -4.10 12.67 0.02
N LEU A 50 -5.16 12.17 -0.61
CA LEU A 50 -5.14 11.80 -2.03
C LEU A 50 -5.21 13.08 -2.89
N THR A 51 -4.15 13.37 -3.63
CA THR A 51 -4.04 14.63 -4.39
C THR A 51 -4.18 14.47 -5.90
N ASP A 52 -3.84 13.30 -6.43
CA ASP A 52 -3.94 13.03 -7.86
C ASP A 52 -4.02 11.51 -8.12
N VAL A 53 -4.46 11.16 -9.32
CA VAL A 53 -4.47 9.79 -9.85
C VAL A 53 -3.85 9.82 -11.24
N ILE A 54 -2.71 9.16 -11.39
CA ILE A 54 -1.95 9.17 -12.64
C ILE A 54 -2.01 7.79 -13.32
N GLU A 55 -2.13 7.78 -14.64
CA GLU A 55 -1.92 6.56 -15.42
C GLU A 55 -0.42 6.23 -15.43
N THR A 56 -0.11 4.98 -15.13
CA THR A 56 1.27 4.48 -14.99
C THR A 56 2.00 4.30 -16.32
N THR A 57 1.27 4.31 -17.45
CA THR A 57 1.85 4.13 -18.80
C THR A 57 2.97 5.12 -19.08
N ASP A 58 2.80 6.38 -18.68
CA ASP A 58 3.77 7.45 -18.88
C ASP A 58 4.51 7.85 -17.58
N TYR A 59 4.34 7.09 -16.51
CA TYR A 59 4.98 7.34 -15.22
C TYR A 59 6.28 6.56 -15.07
N ALA A 60 7.36 7.23 -14.67
CA ALA A 60 8.64 6.60 -14.35
C ALA A 60 8.81 6.48 -12.83
N PRO A 61 8.45 5.33 -12.20
CA PRO A 61 8.59 5.17 -10.76
C PRO A 61 10.05 5.07 -10.35
N THR A 62 10.34 5.66 -9.20
CA THR A 62 11.61 5.51 -8.47
C THR A 62 11.82 4.07 -8.01
N ASP A 63 13.05 3.74 -7.64
CA ASP A 63 13.39 2.42 -7.10
C ASP A 63 12.58 2.08 -5.83
N LEU A 64 12.31 3.08 -4.99
CA LEU A 64 11.51 2.88 -3.78
C LEU A 64 10.05 2.58 -4.14
N GLU A 65 9.46 3.28 -5.10
CA GLU A 65 8.09 3.02 -5.55
C GLU A 65 7.96 1.63 -6.17
N ARG A 66 8.95 1.20 -6.97
CA ARG A 66 9.01 -0.16 -7.53
C ARG A 66 9.06 -1.27 -6.47
N LEU A 67 9.49 -0.94 -5.24
CA LEU A 67 9.40 -1.87 -4.11
C LEU A 67 7.99 -1.96 -3.51
N LEU A 68 7.18 -0.91 -3.66
CA LEU A 68 5.86 -0.78 -3.02
C LEU A 68 4.72 -1.30 -3.90
N GLY A 69 4.91 -1.45 -5.21
CA GLY A 69 3.83 -1.90 -6.09
C GLY A 69 4.23 -2.15 -7.55
N ASP A 70 3.23 -2.50 -8.34
CA ASP A 70 3.32 -2.66 -9.78
C ASP A 70 2.91 -1.36 -10.49
N TYR A 71 3.79 -0.88 -11.36
CA TYR A 71 3.63 0.33 -12.16
C TYR A 71 3.68 0.00 -13.66
N GLY A 72 3.32 -1.23 -14.04
CA GLY A 72 3.18 -1.61 -15.44
C GLY A 72 2.12 -0.80 -16.17
N PRO A 73 2.23 -0.65 -17.51
CA PRO A 73 1.36 0.23 -18.29
C PRO A 73 -0.12 -0.16 -18.20
N GLY A 74 -1.00 0.85 -18.27
CA GLY A 74 -2.45 0.72 -18.15
C GLY A 74 -2.98 0.57 -16.71
N LEU A 75 -2.11 0.73 -15.70
CA LEU A 75 -2.50 0.82 -14.29
C LEU A 75 -2.62 2.28 -13.85
N TYR A 76 -3.18 2.50 -12.66
CA TYR A 76 -3.28 3.83 -12.04
C TYR A 76 -2.57 3.86 -10.70
N ALA A 77 -1.77 4.90 -10.47
CA ALA A 77 -1.11 5.17 -9.19
C ALA A 77 -1.78 6.34 -8.47
N TRP A 78 -1.88 6.24 -7.15
CA TRP A 78 -2.38 7.31 -6.30
C TRP A 78 -1.23 8.19 -5.82
N VAL A 79 -1.39 9.50 -5.98
CA VAL A 79 -0.43 10.49 -5.46
C VAL A 79 -0.89 10.94 -4.08
N LEU A 80 -0.20 10.45 -3.06
CA LEU A 80 -0.52 10.66 -1.66
C LEU A 80 0.39 11.74 -1.04
N LYS A 81 -0.17 12.63 -0.23
CA LYS A 81 0.54 13.64 0.54
C LYS A 81 0.17 13.60 2.01
N ASP A 82 1.01 14.23 2.83
CA ASP A 82 0.78 14.46 4.26
C ASP A 82 0.40 13.19 5.03
N PRO A 83 1.22 12.12 4.97
CA PRO A 83 0.93 10.91 5.72
C PRO A 83 1.00 11.17 7.23
N VAL A 84 -0.08 10.84 7.93
CA VAL A 84 -0.17 10.90 9.39
C VAL A 84 -0.44 9.50 9.91
N ALA A 85 0.52 8.94 10.64
CA ALA A 85 0.34 7.67 11.36
C ALA A 85 -0.31 7.94 12.72
N TYR A 86 -1.32 7.15 13.07
CA TYR A 86 -1.95 7.26 14.38
C TYR A 86 -1.12 6.57 15.47
N PRO A 87 -1.10 7.11 16.70
CA PRO A 87 -0.40 6.47 17.82
C PRO A 87 -1.05 5.15 18.23
N GLN A 88 -2.34 4.98 17.96
CA GLN A 88 -3.12 3.77 18.18
C GLN A 88 -3.98 3.49 16.95
N THR A 89 -4.06 2.23 16.56
CA THR A 89 -4.91 1.81 15.45
C THR A 89 -6.37 1.73 15.83
N ILE A 90 -7.23 1.94 14.84
CA ILE A 90 -8.68 1.82 14.99
C ILE A 90 -9.12 0.50 14.35
N PRO A 91 -9.53 -0.52 15.13
CA PRO A 91 -10.00 -1.78 14.58
C PRO A 91 -11.28 -1.58 13.75
N VAL A 92 -11.31 -2.12 12.54
CA VAL A 92 -12.46 -2.00 11.64
C VAL A 92 -12.70 -3.30 10.88
N LYS A 93 -13.95 -3.55 10.51
CA LYS A 93 -14.25 -4.59 9.53
C LYS A 93 -14.05 -4.00 8.14
N ASP A 94 -13.07 -4.53 7.42
CA ASP A 94 -12.76 -4.10 6.06
C ASP A 94 -14.00 -4.15 5.15
N ARG A 95 -14.06 -3.22 4.20
CA ARG A 95 -15.08 -3.14 3.15
C ARG A 95 -14.40 -3.03 1.79
N LEU A 96 -15.04 -3.58 0.75
CA LEU A 96 -14.51 -3.54 -0.61
C LEU A 96 -14.71 -2.14 -1.21
N GLY A 97 -13.66 -1.59 -1.83
CA GLY A 97 -13.67 -0.26 -2.45
C GLY A 97 -13.29 0.86 -1.48
N LEU A 98 -13.50 2.12 -1.90
CA LEU A 98 -13.41 3.28 -1.03
C LEU A 98 -14.71 3.39 -0.22
N TRP A 99 -14.60 3.62 1.09
CA TRP A 99 -15.74 3.68 1.99
C TRP A 99 -15.54 4.78 3.03
N GLU A 100 -16.64 5.39 3.46
CA GLU A 100 -16.65 6.38 4.53
C GLU A 100 -16.59 5.66 5.88
N TRP A 101 -15.61 6.03 6.70
CA TRP A 101 -15.52 5.54 8.07
C TRP A 101 -16.30 6.47 8.99
N GLU A 102 -17.24 5.88 9.73
CA GLU A 102 -17.96 6.55 10.82
C GLU A 102 -17.42 6.02 12.16
N PRO A 103 -17.00 6.89 13.10
CA PRO A 103 -16.71 6.46 14.45
C PRO A 103 -17.96 5.84 15.07
N ALA A 104 -17.80 4.77 15.85
CA ALA A 104 -18.90 4.25 16.64
C ALA A 104 -19.42 5.36 17.57
N ASP A 105 -20.71 5.70 17.45
CA ASP A 105 -21.34 6.70 18.29
C ASP A 105 -21.19 6.29 19.77
N PRO A 106 -20.49 7.10 20.60
CA PRO A 106 -20.28 6.76 22.00
C PRO A 106 -21.58 6.84 22.84
N SER A 107 -22.70 7.28 22.27
CA SER A 107 -23.99 7.41 22.96
C SER A 107 -24.93 6.20 22.83
N ARG A 108 -24.49 5.11 22.17
CA ARG A 108 -25.30 3.90 21.92
C ARG A 108 -24.91 2.70 22.76
#